data_AF-A0A3R5VVE1-F1
#
_entry.id   AF-A0A3R5VVE1-F1
#
_cell.length_a   1.000
_cell.length_b   1.000
_cell.length_c   1.000
_cell.angle_alpha   90.00
_cell.angle_beta   90.00
_cell.angle_gamma   90.00
#
_symmetry.space_group_name_H-M   'P 1'
#
loop_
_entity.id
_entity.type
_entity.pdbx_description
1 polymer ?
#
loop_
_entity_poly.entity_id
_entity_poly.type
_entity_poly.pdbx_seq_one_letter_code
_entity_poly.pdbx_strand_id
1 'polypeptide(L)'
;MKHHSTNKSIFIIFLLIPLAAGALSALFTGNMSGSYASFTKPSFAPPGILFPIIWTILYLLMGVSSYIVAQSEHPDKLLALRTYFIQLFFNFMWSILFFGLSNYLQIPYLFWCIFAAILNFAVYLLN
;
A
#
# COMPACT_ATOMS: atom_id res chain seq x y z
N MET A 1 -33.00 0.42 -10.39
CA MET A 1 -32.12 0.11 -9.24
C MET A 1 -31.75 -1.36 -9.29
N LYS A 2 -30.63 -1.72 -9.93
CA LYS A 2 -30.13 -3.11 -9.89
C LYS A 2 -29.53 -3.34 -8.51
N HIS A 3 -30.14 -4.23 -7.72
CA HIS A 3 -29.53 -4.75 -6.51
C HIS A 3 -28.23 -5.46 -6.93
N HIS A 4 -27.09 -4.78 -6.81
CA HIS A 4 -25.80 -5.45 -6.80
C HIS A 4 -25.78 -6.30 -5.53
N SER A 5 -26.06 -7.59 -5.68
CA SER A 5 -25.82 -8.56 -4.63
C SER A 5 -24.34 -8.48 -4.31
N THR A 6 -24.00 -7.86 -3.17
CA THR A 6 -22.63 -7.79 -2.64
C THR A 6 -22.15 -9.22 -2.48
N ASN A 7 -21.42 -9.70 -3.47
CA ASN A 7 -20.90 -11.06 -3.47
C ASN A 7 -19.74 -11.08 -2.46
N LYS A 8 -20.06 -11.47 -1.22
CA LYS A 8 -19.16 -11.37 -0.06
C LYS A 8 -17.80 -12.02 -0.34
N SER A 9 -17.78 -13.10 -1.12
CA SER A 9 -16.56 -13.78 -1.54
C SER A 9 -15.65 -12.88 -2.39
N ILE A 10 -16.21 -12.09 -3.31
CA ILE A 10 -15.46 -11.14 -4.13
C ILE A 10 -14.88 -10.03 -3.25
N PHE A 11 -15.68 -9.47 -2.34
CA PHE A 11 -15.22 -8.45 -1.41
C PHE A 11 -14.03 -8.92 -0.55
N ILE A 12 -14.11 -10.16 -0.03
CA ILE A 12 -13.02 -10.77 0.75
C ILE A 12 -11.74 -10.88 -0.10
N ILE A 13 -11.83 -11.27 -1.37
CA ILE A 13 -10.65 -11.34 -2.26
C ILE A 13 -9.98 -9.97 -2.38
N PHE A 14 -10.75 -8.91 -2.59
CA PHE A 14 -10.21 -7.54 -2.69
C PHE A 14 -9.55 -7.06 -1.41
N LEU A 15 -10.02 -7.49 -0.22
CA LEU A 15 -9.34 -7.23 1.05
C LEU A 15 -8.06 -8.04 1.23
N LEU A 16 -8.08 -9.31 0.82
CA LEU A 16 -6.95 -10.22 1.00
C LEU A 16 -5.76 -9.85 0.13
N ILE A 17 -5.96 -9.31 -1.06
CA ILE A 17 -4.87 -8.91 -1.97
C ILE A 17 -3.87 -7.93 -1.30
N PRO A 18 -4.30 -6.73 -0.81
CA PRO A 18 -3.39 -5.78 -0.19
C PRO A 18 -2.84 -6.29 1.15
N LEU A 19 -3.64 -7.04 1.93
CA LEU A 19 -3.16 -7.66 3.18
C LEU A 19 -2.06 -8.70 2.92
N ALA A 20 -2.23 -9.54 1.90
CA ALA A 20 -1.24 -10.54 1.50
C ALA A 20 0.03 -9.86 0.98
N ALA A 21 -0.09 -8.80 0.18
CA ALA A 21 1.06 -8.00 -0.25
C ALA A 21 1.83 -7.45 0.96
N GLY A 22 1.14 -6.83 1.92
CA GLY A 22 1.76 -6.34 3.16
C GLY A 22 2.44 -7.43 3.99
N ALA A 23 1.76 -8.55 4.21
CA ALA A 23 2.29 -9.67 4.97
C ALA A 23 3.51 -10.29 4.30
N LEU A 24 3.45 -10.55 2.99
CA LEU A 24 4.58 -11.06 2.22
C LEU A 24 5.75 -10.07 2.27
N SER A 25 5.49 -8.77 2.12
CA SER A 25 6.52 -7.74 2.17
C SER A 25 7.25 -7.76 3.51
N ALA A 26 6.51 -7.86 4.62
CA ALA A 26 7.07 -7.97 5.96
C ALA A 26 7.89 -9.26 6.14
N LEU A 27 7.42 -10.40 5.61
CA LEU A 27 8.16 -11.67 5.66
C LEU A 27 9.49 -11.61 4.90
N PHE A 28 9.50 -11.03 3.70
CA PHE A 28 10.72 -10.84 2.92
C PHE A 28 11.69 -9.84 3.54
N THR A 29 11.16 -8.88 4.28
CA THR A 29 11.96 -7.84 4.93
C THR A 29 12.61 -8.32 6.24
N GLY A 30 12.04 -9.33 6.90
CA GLY A 30 12.56 -9.85 8.17
C GLY A 30 12.28 -8.92 9.35
N ASN A 31 13.28 -8.70 10.21
CA ASN A 31 13.07 -8.04 11.51
C ASN A 31 13.08 -6.49 11.42
N MET A 32 12.05 -5.91 10.80
CA MET A 32 11.88 -4.45 10.66
C MET A 32 12.00 -3.72 12.01
N SER A 33 11.38 -4.25 13.07
CA SER A 33 11.36 -3.61 14.39
C SER A 33 12.74 -3.59 15.03
N GLY A 34 13.54 -4.66 14.86
CA GLY A 34 14.94 -4.72 15.27
C GLY A 34 15.81 -3.73 14.50
N SER A 35 15.69 -3.69 13.17
CA SER A 35 16.41 -2.70 12.34
C SER A 35 16.01 -1.26 12.69
N TYR A 36 14.73 -1.01 12.99
CA TYR A 36 14.23 0.30 13.40
C TYR A 36 14.69 0.73 14.81
N ALA A 37 15.00 -0.23 15.69
CA ALA A 37 15.53 0.05 17.02
C ALA A 37 16.97 0.60 16.96
N SER A 38 17.76 0.16 15.98
CA SER A 38 19.17 0.52 15.80
C SER A 38 19.41 1.93 15.24
N PHE A 39 18.38 2.60 14.71
CA PHE A 39 18.53 3.96 14.17
C PHE A 39 18.48 5.04 15.25
N THR A 40 19.31 6.06 15.09
CA THR A 40 19.23 7.33 15.84
C THR A 40 17.95 8.06 15.42
N LYS A 41 16.91 7.93 16.24
CA LYS A 41 15.58 8.48 16.00
C LYS A 41 15.45 9.89 16.58
N PRO A 42 14.83 10.85 15.86
CA PRO A 42 14.42 12.11 16.46
C PRO A 42 13.25 11.89 17.43
N SER A 43 13.01 12.83 18.35
CA SER A 43 11.99 12.72 19.41
C SER A 43 10.55 12.56 18.91
N PHE A 44 10.27 12.93 17.65
CA PHE A 44 8.95 12.79 17.01
C PHE A 44 8.75 11.46 16.26
N ALA A 45 9.75 10.56 16.26
CA ALA A 45 9.64 9.29 15.56
C ALA A 45 8.61 8.37 16.26
N PRO A 46 7.63 7.81 15.53
CA PRO A 46 6.61 6.96 16.12
C PRO A 46 7.21 5.64 16.65
N PRO A 47 6.63 5.05 17.71
CA PRO A 47 6.98 3.71 18.17
C PRO A 47 6.89 2.66 17.06
N GLY A 48 7.84 1.73 16.99
CA GLY A 48 7.92 0.70 15.93
C GLY A 48 6.68 -0.20 15.83
N ILE A 49 5.93 -0.40 16.92
CA ILE A 49 4.68 -1.17 16.95
C ILE A 49 3.54 -0.50 16.16
N LEU A 50 3.62 0.81 15.95
CA LEU A 50 2.60 1.52 15.17
C LEU A 50 2.65 1.18 13.68
N PHE A 51 3.82 0.78 13.17
CA PHE A 51 3.97 0.38 11.76
C PHE A 51 2.99 -0.72 11.37
N PRO A 52 3.00 -1.93 11.98
CA PRO A 52 2.08 -2.99 11.59
C PRO A 52 0.62 -2.59 11.75
N ILE A 53 0.26 -1.82 12.81
CA ILE A 53 -1.12 -1.38 13.05
C ILE A 53 -1.62 -0.47 11.92
N ILE A 54 -0.85 0.57 11.61
CA ILE A 54 -1.22 1.56 10.58
C ILE A 54 -1.29 0.88 9.21
N TRP A 55 -0.30 0.05 8.85
CA TRP A 55 -0.28 -0.64 7.58
C TRP A 55 -1.45 -1.61 7.41
N THR A 56 -1.85 -2.34 8.45
CA THR A 56 -3.06 -3.19 8.38
C THR A 56 -4.31 -2.38 8.08
N ILE A 57 -4.49 -1.24 8.74
CA ILE A 57 -5.63 -0.34 8.48
C ILE A 57 -5.59 0.16 7.04
N LEU A 58 -4.44 0.62 6.57
CA LEU A 58 -4.27 1.12 5.21
C LEU A 58 -4.57 0.03 4.16
N TYR A 59 -4.10 -1.20 4.35
CA TYR A 59 -4.39 -2.30 3.42
C TYR A 59 -5.86 -2.69 3.41
N LEU A 60 -6.54 -2.66 4.56
CA LEU A 60 -8.00 -2.84 4.60
C LEU A 60 -8.71 -1.75 3.80
N LEU A 61 -8.34 -0.48 4.00
CA LEU A 61 -8.91 0.64 3.26
C LEU A 61 -8.65 0.54 1.75
N MET A 62 -7.44 0.14 1.34
CA MET A 62 -7.11 -0.12 -0.07
C MET A 62 -8.00 -1.22 -0.68
N GLY A 63 -8.24 -2.30 0.07
CA GLY A 63 -9.10 -3.39 -0.37
C GLY A 63 -10.57 -2.95 -0.51
N VAL A 64 -11.07 -2.16 0.43
CA VAL A 64 -12.42 -1.56 0.35
C VAL A 64 -12.52 -0.63 -0.87
N SER A 65 -11.57 0.29 -1.04
CA SER A 65 -11.58 1.25 -2.15
C SER A 65 -11.50 0.56 -3.51
N SER A 66 -10.62 -0.42 -3.68
CA SER A 66 -10.50 -1.17 -4.94
C SER A 66 -11.75 -1.99 -5.25
N TYR A 67 -12.42 -2.56 -4.25
CA TYR A 67 -13.73 -3.21 -4.43
C TYR A 67 -14.80 -2.21 -4.91
N ILE A 68 -14.89 -1.03 -4.30
CA ILE A 68 -15.85 0.01 -4.69
C ILE A 68 -15.61 0.42 -6.16
N VAL A 69 -14.36 0.65 -6.54
CA VAL A 69 -14.00 1.02 -7.92
C VAL A 69 -14.34 -0.12 -8.90
N ALA A 70 -14.09 -1.38 -8.54
CA ALA A 70 -14.41 -2.53 -9.39
C ALA A 70 -15.92 -2.66 -9.66
N GLN A 71 -16.75 -2.29 -8.68
CA GLN A 71 -18.21 -2.30 -8.78
C GLN A 71 -18.77 -1.05 -9.47
N SER A 72 -17.94 -0.04 -9.76
CA SER A 72 -18.39 1.15 -10.48
C SER A 72 -18.66 0.86 -11.97
N GLU A 73 -19.56 1.65 -12.56
CA GLU A 73 -19.83 1.64 -14.01
C GLU A 73 -19.05 2.75 -14.75
N HIS A 74 -18.07 3.38 -14.07
CA HIS A 74 -17.27 4.45 -14.67
C HIS A 74 -16.40 3.92 -15.83
N PRO A 75 -16.32 4.62 -16.97
CA PRO A 75 -15.52 4.19 -18.11
C PRO A 75 -14.04 3.96 -17.76
N ASP A 76 -13.48 4.79 -16.87
CA ASP A 76 -12.06 4.72 -16.47
C ASP A 76 -11.77 3.74 -15.33
N LYS A 77 -12.72 2.89 -14.92
CA LYS A 77 -12.51 1.98 -13.78
C LYS A 77 -11.31 1.03 -13.96
N LEU A 78 -11.08 0.57 -15.18
CA LEU A 78 -9.95 -0.32 -15.50
C LEU A 78 -8.62 0.40 -15.34
N LEU A 79 -8.58 1.69 -15.73
CA LEU A 79 -7.40 2.52 -15.57
C LEU A 79 -7.12 2.79 -14.09
N ALA A 80 -8.15 3.13 -13.31
CA ALA A 80 -8.04 3.33 -11.86
C ALA A 80 -7.55 2.05 -11.14
N LEU A 81 -8.11 0.89 -11.47
CA LEU A 81 -7.66 -0.40 -10.91
C LEU A 81 -6.22 -0.73 -11.32
N ARG A 82 -5.84 -0.49 -12.58
CA ARG A 82 -4.46 -0.69 -13.04
C ARG A 82 -3.47 0.20 -12.28
N THR A 83 -3.79 1.48 -12.12
CA THR A 83 -2.97 2.42 -11.32
C THR A 83 -2.86 1.96 -9.88
N TYR A 84 -3.96 1.47 -9.29
CA TYR A 84 -3.96 0.88 -7.95
C TYR A 84 -3.05 -0.37 -7.85
N PHE A 85 -3.10 -1.30 -8.81
CA PHE A 85 -2.23 -2.48 -8.76
C PHE A 85 -0.74 -2.14 -8.93
N ILE A 86 -0.43 -1.16 -9.77
CA ILE A 86 0.92 -0.61 -9.90
C ILE A 86 1.37 -0.01 -8.56
N GLN A 87 0.51 0.77 -7.91
CA GLN A 87 0.73 1.32 -6.57
C GLN A 87 1.00 0.25 -5.53
N LEU A 88 0.19 -0.79 -5.50
CA LEU A 88 0.35 -1.87 -4.54
C LEU A 88 1.65 -2.64 -4.77
N PHE A 89 2.05 -2.84 -6.03
CA PHE A 89 3.32 -3.48 -6.36
C PHE A 89 4.53 -2.65 -5.90
N PHE A 90 4.53 -1.34 -6.14
CA PHE A 90 5.58 -0.47 -5.62
C PHE A 90 5.57 -0.41 -4.10
N ASN A 91 4.39 -0.44 -3.48
CA ASN A 91 4.25 -0.51 -2.02
C ASN A 91 4.83 -1.82 -1.45
N PHE A 92 4.65 -2.94 -2.14
CA PHE A 92 5.25 -4.22 -1.77
C PHE A 92 6.77 -4.21 -1.85
N MET A 93 7.32 -3.66 -2.94
CA MET A 93 8.77 -3.55 -3.18
C MET A 93 9.45 -2.57 -2.23
N TRP A 94 8.73 -1.51 -1.85
CA TRP A 94 9.22 -0.42 -1.01
C TRP A 94 9.92 -0.92 0.26
N SER A 95 9.23 -1.73 1.05
CA SER A 95 9.73 -2.23 2.32
C SER A 95 10.98 -3.12 2.15
N ILE A 96 10.99 -3.99 1.14
CA ILE A 96 12.11 -4.89 0.85
C ILE A 96 13.35 -4.07 0.49
N LEU A 97 13.18 -3.04 -0.34
CA LEU A 97 14.28 -2.15 -0.72
C LEU A 97 14.75 -1.30 0.46
N PHE A 98 13.83 -0.69 1.20
CA PHE A 98 14.16 0.22 2.30
C PHE A 98 14.96 -0.46 3.41
N PHE A 99 14.52 -1.64 3.85
CA PHE A 99 15.16 -2.37 4.94
C PHE A 99 16.27 -3.32 4.47
N GLY A 100 16.29 -3.70 3.18
CA GLY A 100 17.38 -4.49 2.60
C GLY A 100 18.62 -3.66 2.26
N LEU A 101 18.45 -2.38 1.87
CA LEU A 101 19.54 -1.46 1.51
C LEU A 101 19.97 -0.56 2.67
N SER A 102 20.02 -1.08 3.90
CA SER A 102 20.20 -0.40 5.20
C SER A 102 21.15 0.81 5.30
N ASN A 103 22.05 1.02 4.33
CA ASN A 103 23.00 2.14 4.24
C ASN A 103 22.55 3.34 3.38
N TYR A 104 21.45 3.26 2.62
CA TYR A 104 21.03 4.32 1.69
C TYR A 104 19.59 4.80 1.91
N LEU A 105 19.15 4.96 3.15
CA LEU A 105 17.76 5.31 3.56
C LEU A 105 17.09 6.44 2.74
N GLN A 106 17.85 7.41 2.24
CA GLN A 106 17.33 8.54 1.46
C GLN A 106 16.93 8.16 0.02
N ILE A 107 17.63 7.20 -0.61
CA ILE A 107 17.40 6.84 -2.02
C ILE A 107 16.05 6.17 -2.22
N PRO A 108 15.69 5.13 -1.43
CA PRO A 108 14.34 4.61 -1.45
C PRO A 108 13.35 5.76 -1.17
N TYR A 109 13.56 6.56 -0.12
CA TYR A 109 12.52 7.49 0.32
C TYR A 109 12.13 8.50 -0.77
N LEU A 110 13.12 9.03 -1.48
CA LEU A 110 12.90 9.87 -2.65
C LEU A 110 12.14 9.13 -3.76
N PHE A 111 12.49 7.87 -4.03
CA PHE A 111 11.79 7.05 -5.01
C PHE A 111 10.30 6.88 -4.67
N TRP A 112 9.98 6.62 -3.39
CA TRP A 112 8.60 6.54 -2.92
C TRP A 112 7.85 7.87 -3.05
N CYS A 113 8.47 8.99 -2.67
CA CYS A 113 7.86 10.31 -2.78
C CYS A 113 7.55 10.69 -4.24
N ILE A 114 8.47 10.39 -5.16
CA ILE A 114 8.27 10.62 -6.60
C ILE A 114 7.12 9.76 -7.11
N PHE A 115 7.11 8.48 -6.75
CA PHE A 115 6.05 7.56 -7.12
C PHE A 115 4.68 8.04 -6.60
N ALA A 116 4.60 8.44 -5.32
CA ALA A 116 3.38 8.96 -4.72
C ALA A 116 2.90 10.26 -5.38
N ALA A 117 3.81 11.15 -5.78
CA ALA A 117 3.47 12.38 -6.50
C ALA A 117 2.88 12.08 -7.89
N ILE A 118 3.51 11.17 -8.64
CA ILE A 118 3.01 10.73 -9.96
C ILE A 118 1.62 10.11 -9.81
N LEU A 119 1.41 9.30 -8.78
CA LEU A 119 0.12 8.68 -8.53
C LEU A 119 -0.97 9.71 -8.20
N ASN A 120 -0.69 10.67 -7.32
CA ASN A 120 -1.64 11.74 -7.00
C ASN A 120 -2.00 12.58 -8.24
N PHE A 121 -1.00 12.88 -9.07
CA PHE A 121 -1.23 13.58 -10.34
C PHE A 121 -2.09 12.76 -11.31
N ALA A 122 -1.83 11.45 -11.43
CA ALA A 122 -2.66 10.57 -12.25
C ALA A 122 -4.10 10.50 -11.75
N VAL A 123 -4.32 10.45 -10.43
CA VAL A 123 -5.67 10.51 -9.84
C VAL A 123 -6.35 11.85 -10.14
N TYR A 124 -5.63 12.97 -10.03
CA TYR A 124 -6.15 14.29 -10.37
C TYR A 124 -6.61 14.39 -11.83
N LEU A 125 -5.92 13.76 -12.77
CA LEU A 125 -6.32 13.74 -14.19
C LEU A 125 -7.57 12.89 -14.46
N LEU A 126 -7.92 11.98 -13.57
CA LEU A 126 -9.06 11.06 -13.71
C LEU A 126 -10.32 11.54 -13.00
N ASN A 127 -10.25 12.68 -12.32
CA ASN A 127 -11.34 13.28 -11.56
C ASN A 127 -11.73 14.63 -12.16
#